data_AF-A0A847L7E8-F1
#
_entry.id   AF-A0A847L7E8-F1
#
_cell.length_a   1.000
_cell.length_b   1.000
_cell.length_c   1.000
_cell.angle_alpha   90.00
_cell.angle_beta   90.00
_cell.angle_gamma   90.00
#
_symmetry.space_group_name_H-M   'P 1'
#
loop_
_entity.id
_entity.type
_entity.pdbx_description
1 polymer ?
#
loop_
_entity_poly.entity_id
_entity_poly.type
_entity_poly.pdbx_seq_one_letter_code
_entity_poly.pdbx_strand_id
1 'polypeptide(L)'
;MNRIKQYFSTWDLSRWLRLILGIIFGLAYAFEGQGFYLLLGVFFLVQAVMNIGCGCSTVNCVSDIKKDKETNFEFKKLNTTKKDV
;
A
#
# COMPACT_ATOMS: atom_id res chain seq x y z
N MET A 1 -24.05 5.66 -17.93
CA MET A 1 -22.66 6.17 -17.88
C MET A 1 -22.15 6.59 -16.49
N ASN A 2 -22.87 6.37 -15.38
CA ASN A 2 -22.41 6.81 -14.03
C ASN A 2 -21.58 5.78 -13.24
N ARG A 3 -21.72 4.48 -13.51
CA ARG A 3 -21.07 3.43 -12.70
C ARG A 3 -19.56 3.33 -12.94
N ILE A 4 -19.14 3.60 -14.17
CA ILE A 4 -17.73 3.56 -14.59
C ILE A 4 -16.93 4.68 -13.90
N LYS A 5 -17.50 5.90 -13.81
CA LYS A 5 -16.88 7.02 -13.10
C LYS A 5 -16.64 6.73 -11.62
N GLN A 6 -17.58 6.05 -10.96
CA GLN A 6 -17.46 5.71 -9.55
C GLN A 6 -16.36 4.66 -9.30
N TYR A 7 -16.22 3.68 -10.20
CA TYR A 7 -15.15 2.68 -10.16
C TYR A 7 -13.75 3.28 -10.36
N PHE A 8 -13.61 4.23 -11.29
CA PHE A 8 -12.33 4.94 -11.47
C PHE A 8 -12.07 5.99 -10.38
N SER A 9 -13.10 6.48 -9.69
CA SER A 9 -12.96 7.40 -8.56
C SER A 9 -12.39 6.74 -7.30
N THR A 10 -12.50 5.41 -7.17
CA THR A 10 -11.92 4.63 -6.07
C THR A 10 -10.59 3.98 -6.43
N TRP A 11 -10.11 4.15 -7.67
CA TRP A 11 -8.78 3.70 -8.04
C TRP A 11 -7.72 4.62 -7.44
N ASP A 12 -6.94 4.10 -6.50
CA ASP A 12 -5.78 4.79 -5.97
C ASP A 12 -4.76 5.08 -7.08
N LEU A 13 -4.20 6.29 -7.07
CA LEU A 13 -3.15 6.71 -8.00
C LEU A 13 -1.94 5.75 -7.98
N SER A 14 -1.72 5.07 -6.85
CA SER A 14 -0.71 4.02 -6.70
C SER A 14 -0.96 2.79 -7.59
N ARG A 15 -2.23 2.44 -7.87
CA ARG A 15 -2.59 1.33 -8.76
C ARG A 15 -2.26 1.64 -10.21
N TRP A 16 -2.56 2.87 -10.65
CA TRP A 16 -2.19 3.35 -11.98
C TRP A 16 -0.67 3.35 -12.18
N LEU A 17 0.10 3.84 -11.19
CA LEU A 17 1.56 3.85 -11.26
C LEU A 17 2.13 2.43 -11.44
N ARG A 18 1.68 1.46 -10.63
CA ARG A 18 2.13 0.06 -10.73
C ARG A 18 1.75 -0.57 -12.06
N LEU A 19 0.56 -0.27 -12.57
CA LEU A 19 0.08 -0.79 -13.85
C LEU A 19 0.95 -0.26 -15.00
N ILE A 20 1.28 1.04 -15.01
CA ILE A 20 2.17 1.65 -16.00
C ILE A 20 3.57 1.03 -15.91
N LEU A 21 4.14 0.90 -14.70
CA LEU A 21 5.45 0.28 -14.51
C LEU A 21 5.48 -1.17 -15.01
N GLY A 22 4.45 -1.95 -14.71
CA GLY A 22 4.31 -3.33 -15.18
C GLY A 22 4.31 -3.43 -16.72
N ILE A 23 3.60 -2.52 -17.39
CA ILE A 23 3.58 -2.44 -18.86
C ILE A 23 4.97 -2.05 -19.40
N ILE A 24 5.62 -1.05 -18.81
CA ILE A 24 6.96 -0.61 -19.23
C ILE A 24 7.96 -1.75 -19.14
N PHE A 25 7.99 -2.47 -18.01
CA PHE A 25 8.89 -3.61 -17.84
C PHE A 25 8.53 -4.79 -18.75
N GLY A 26 7.25 -5.02 -19.02
CA GLY A 26 6.81 -6.02 -20.01
C GLY A 26 7.26 -5.67 -21.43
N LEU A 27 7.20 -4.40 -21.81
CA LEU A 27 7.73 -3.92 -23.09
C LEU A 27 9.26 -4.01 -23.12
N ALA A 28 9.95 -3.63 -22.05
CA ALA A 28 11.40 -3.77 -21.94
C ALA A 28 11.85 -5.23 -22.10
N TYR A 29 11.10 -6.17 -21.54
CA TYR A 29 11.33 -7.60 -21.77
C TYR A 29 11.15 -7.99 -23.24
N ALA A 30 10.13 -7.45 -23.93
CA ALA A 30 9.90 -7.76 -25.34
C ALA A 30 11.06 -7.28 -26.25
N PHE A 31 11.73 -6.19 -25.90
CA PHE A 31 12.85 -5.65 -26.70
C PHE A 31 14.21 -6.24 -26.33
N GLU A 32 14.50 -6.40 -25.04
CA GLU A 32 15.82 -6.86 -24.58
C GLU A 32 15.89 -8.36 -24.25
N GLY A 33 14.75 -9.01 -24.01
CA GLY A 33 14.68 -10.44 -23.70
C GLY A 33 15.25 -10.85 -22.34
N GLN A 34 15.71 -9.91 -21.51
CA GLN A 34 16.29 -10.24 -20.20
C GLN A 34 15.21 -10.68 -19.21
N GLY A 35 15.34 -11.87 -18.64
CA GLY A 35 14.36 -12.44 -17.70
C GLY A 35 14.09 -11.59 -16.45
N PHE A 36 15.01 -10.70 -16.07
CA PHE A 36 14.81 -9.75 -14.98
C PHE A 36 13.65 -8.77 -15.24
N TYR A 37 13.53 -8.27 -16.47
CA TYR A 37 12.44 -7.37 -16.85
C TYR A 37 11.08 -8.07 -16.83
N LEU A 38 11.03 -9.35 -17.21
CA LEU A 38 9.83 -10.17 -17.09
C LEU A 38 9.39 -10.30 -15.62
N LEU A 39 10.32 -10.63 -14.73
CA LEU A 39 10.05 -10.76 -13.29
C LEU A 39 9.49 -9.46 -12.71
N LEU A 40 10.11 -8.32 -13.00
CA LEU A 40 9.64 -7.01 -12.55
C LEU A 40 8.27 -6.67 -13.15
N GLY A 41 8.07 -6.91 -14.45
CA GLY A 41 6.79 -6.66 -15.11
C GLY A 41 5.64 -7.45 -14.49
N VAL A 42 5.84 -8.75 -14.29
CA VAL A 42 4.86 -9.62 -13.63
C VAL A 42 4.62 -9.19 -12.19
N PHE A 43 5.67 -8.88 -11.43
CA PHE A 43 5.56 -8.43 -10.05
C PHE A 43 4.70 -7.15 -9.91
N PHE A 44 4.92 -6.15 -10.75
CA PHE A 44 4.14 -4.91 -10.72
C PHE A 44 2.71 -5.11 -11.25
N LEU A 45 2.50 -5.97 -12.25
CA LEU A 45 1.16 -6.29 -12.75
C LEU A 45 0.33 -7.04 -11.69
N VAL A 46 0.89 -8.04 -11.02
CA VAL A 46 0.20 -8.78 -9.95
C VAL A 46 -0.19 -7.84 -8.81
N GLN A 47 0.71 -6.94 -8.39
CA GLN A 47 0.40 -5.92 -7.40
C GLN A 47 -0.70 -4.95 -7.85
N ALA A 48 -0.71 -4.56 -9.13
CA ALA A 48 -1.75 -3.68 -9.69
C ALA A 48 -3.12 -4.37 -9.80
N VAL A 49 -3.16 -5.67 -10.08
CA VAL A 49 -4.40 -6.47 -10.15
C VAL A 49 -4.96 -6.72 -8.76
N MET A 50 -4.12 -7.17 -7.83
CA MET A 50 -4.53 -7.47 -6.46
C MET A 50 -4.69 -6.21 -5.59
N ASN A 51 -4.28 -5.03 -6.08
CA ASN A 51 -4.19 -3.79 -5.32
C ASN A 51 -3.36 -3.92 -4.03
N ILE A 52 -2.42 -4.88 -4.01
CA ILE A 52 -1.51 -5.12 -2.89
C ILE A 52 -0.26 -4.31 -3.17
N GLY A 53 -0.07 -3.21 -2.44
CA GLY A 53 1.21 -2.49 -2.43
C GLY A 53 2.21 -3.08 -1.43
N CYS A 54 3.47 -2.67 -1.50
CA CYS A 54 4.41 -2.87 -0.40
C CYS A 54 3.82 -2.25 0.88
N GLY A 55 3.42 -3.12 1.81
CA GLY A 55 2.60 -2.84 2.98
C GLY A 55 3.29 -2.06 4.10
N CYS A 56 3.88 -0.92 3.78
CA CYS A 56 4.15 0.14 4.75
C CYS A 56 3.21 1.32 4.49
N SER A 57 1.90 1.07 4.52
CA SER A 57 1.01 2.12 5.00
C SER A 57 1.12 2.07 6.52
N THR A 58 1.97 2.91 7.08
CA THR A 58 2.27 2.99 8.52
C THR A 58 1.01 3.22 9.39
N VAL A 59 -0.19 3.40 8.83
CA VAL A 59 -1.44 3.57 9.58
C VAL A 59 -2.62 3.12 8.72
N ASN A 60 -2.91 1.84 8.56
CA ASN A 60 -4.22 1.40 8.02
C ASN A 60 -4.72 0.06 8.60
N CYS A 61 -4.55 -0.12 9.91
CA CYS A 61 -5.61 -0.72 10.72
C CYS A 61 -6.80 0.25 10.77
N VAL A 62 -7.45 0.52 9.64
CA VAL A 62 -8.70 1.29 9.58
C VAL A 62 -9.76 0.32 9.10
N SER A 63 -10.27 -0.49 10.04
CA SER A 63 -11.73 -0.62 10.12
C SER A 63 -12.31 0.80 10.11
N ASP A 64 -13.41 1.03 9.43
CA ASP A 64 -14.24 2.25 9.46
C ASP A 64 -14.55 2.67 10.93
N ILE A 65 -13.56 3.23 11.62
CA ILE A 65 -13.74 3.86 12.92
C ILE A 65 -13.86 5.33 12.57
N LYS A 66 -15.11 5.79 12.57
CA LYS A 66 -15.46 7.21 12.62
C LYS A 66 -14.43 7.92 13.50
N LYS A 67 -13.75 8.92 12.94
CA LYS A 67 -12.83 9.80 13.68
C LYS A 67 -13.55 10.31 14.94
N ASP A 68 -13.30 9.67 16.07
CA ASP A 68 -13.57 10.26 17.38
C ASP A 68 -12.27 10.86 17.92
N LYS A 69 -12.46 11.92 18.70
CA LYS A 69 -11.57 13.06 18.91
C LYS A 69 -10.23 12.70 19.54
N GLU A 70 -9.23 13.53 19.20
CA GLU A 70 -8.00 13.83 19.93
C GLU A 70 -8.01 13.38 21.41
N THR A 71 -7.54 12.17 21.69
CA THR A 71 -7.24 11.74 23.06
C THR A 71 -5.81 12.13 23.39
N ASN A 72 -5.67 13.15 24.24
CA ASN A 72 -4.43 13.51 24.91
C ASN A 72 -3.94 12.31 25.74
N PHE A 73 -2.82 11.70 25.36
CA PHE A 73 -2.23 10.61 26.13
C PHE A 73 -1.41 11.20 27.29
N GLU A 74 -1.97 11.18 28.51
CA GLU A 74 -1.23 11.52 29.72
C GLU A 74 -0.37 10.32 30.14
N PHE A 75 0.95 10.41 29.95
CA PHE A 75 1.90 9.38 30.36
C PHE A 75 2.02 9.37 31.88
N LYS A 76 1.22 8.52 32.55
CA LYS A 76 1.37 8.29 33.99
C LYS A 76 2.66 7.51 34.23
N LYS A 77 3.68 8.19 34.78
CA LYS A 77 4.96 7.58 35.20
C LYS A 77 4.67 6.42 36.16
N LEU A 78 5.00 5.19 35.75
CA LEU A 78 4.99 4.04 36.65
C LEU A 78 6.09 4.23 37.70
N ASN A 79 5.70 4.35 38.97
CA ASN A 79 6.62 4.41 40.10
C ASN A 79 7.24 3.01 40.30
N THR A 80 8.49 2.83 39.88
CA THR A 80 9.24 1.60 40.13
C THR A 80 9.72 1.57 41.58
N THR A 81 8.87 1.13 42.51
CA THR A 81 9.36 0.62 43.79
C THR A 81 9.70 -0.85 43.62
N LYS A 82 10.88 -1.14 43.03
CA LYS A 82 11.46 -2.48 43.03
C LYS A 82 12.21 -2.64 44.36
N LYS A 83 11.69 -3.47 45.25
CA LYS A 83 12.27 -3.79 46.55
C LYS A 83 12.89 -5.18 46.46
N ASP A 84 14.10 -5.26 45.94
CA ASP A 84 14.81 -6.51 45.73
C ASP A 84 16.29 -6.36 46.18
N VAL A 85 16.54 -6.38 47.50
CA VAL A 85 17.56 -7.17 48.25
C VAL A 85 17.19 -7.07 49.73
#